data_AF-V2Z0R9-F1
#
_entry.id   AF-V2Z0R9-F1
#
_cell.length_a   1.000
_cell.length_b   1.000
_cell.length_c   1.000
_cell.angle_alpha   90.00
_cell.angle_beta   90.00
_cell.angle_gamma   90.00
#
_symmetry.space_group_name_H-M   'P 1'
#
loop_
_entity.id
_entity.type
_entity.pdbx_description
1 polymer ?
#
loop_
_entity_poly.entity_id
_entity_poly.type
_entity_poly.pdbx_seq_one_letter_code
_entity_poly.pdbx_strand_id
1 'polypeptide(L)'
;MRWSSAILPVLLLLPSCSFASPSLEVDEIQVRSSLPLAQRDGGEHRHHKGAPLQELNETEVAMYHQPTPPSYYTIDWEDPEHASERHPGYILAHGFFMSLAFFVALPVGIAMRSVNHACHGIVMSSFYVFAVLGCASSGLYRKLTPNMYEGAVHGKQGYALLALSVALTTVDLLSIFRRIVTWVRSGEKLQPRHFWNTIVRGKEDDSGAIELEYAHLVAEEPEEIAPPSPPPHKRVHYEADNQHGVTAQWANDVRRHRRDYSQASETTLYGHRTDSHSDETLHDLDGSRFSTKTRVPLIRRIGTGVFATLERVLVFWAFAQVLSGITIYTGGCRQSYINGCLAHLIKGGIFWCYGLVSFARYLGSFSELGWAWNRAPSGEYPSAEFTESLVIFLYGISNTWMERFGAQPGDPFTTKQIQHIGIAVMFWFAGLLGMAIESKVVRQWLASSTISALKPSRRSQESVAEPPSYVASFNPFPALVIGVTGAAMSAHAQTYVFQVQIHQLWGSLLLAWSVLRCMTYFFLWLGPPRSILPSRPPTEALGSFFLACGGLCFMFSTEEITIAAMRRGRDDVMMFLNVAVAMTCFAMCWTVFVVGFKGFLKSRVNPKVTYHSSA
;
A
#
# COMPACT_ATOMS: atom_id res chain seq x y z
N MET A 1 -11.87 10.55 45.46
CA MET A 1 -12.91 11.60 45.40
C MET A 1 -14.09 11.06 44.61
N ARG A 2 -15.27 11.01 45.23
CA ARG A 2 -16.55 10.61 44.61
C ARG A 2 -17.13 11.80 43.84
N TRP A 3 -17.43 11.60 42.55
CA TRP A 3 -18.47 12.27 41.77
C TRP A 3 -19.00 11.17 40.83
N SER A 4 -20.08 10.46 41.20
CA SER A 4 -21.49 10.83 40.99
C SER A 4 -21.86 10.89 39.51
N SER A 5 -22.21 9.73 38.97
CA SER A 5 -23.39 9.45 38.13
C SER A 5 -24.05 10.64 37.40
N ALA A 6 -23.63 10.87 36.17
CA ALA A 6 -24.43 11.29 35.01
C ALA A 6 -23.53 11.20 33.77
N ILE A 7 -24.12 10.97 32.59
CA ILE A 7 -23.50 10.81 31.25
C ILE A 7 -23.42 9.34 30.77
N LEU A 8 -24.57 8.84 30.32
CA LEU A 8 -24.79 8.00 29.12
C LEU A 8 -26.32 7.99 28.93
N PRO A 9 -26.90 8.23 27.73
CA PRO A 9 -26.39 7.85 26.41
C PRO A 9 -26.35 8.99 25.38
N VAL A 10 -25.26 9.13 24.62
CA VAL A 10 -25.22 9.92 23.36
C VAL A 10 -24.70 9.01 22.25
N LEU A 11 -25.44 7.94 21.97
CA LEU A 11 -25.12 7.00 20.88
C LEU A 11 -26.35 6.65 20.02
N LEU A 12 -27.34 7.53 19.98
CA LEU A 12 -28.53 7.40 19.12
C LEU A 12 -28.97 8.77 18.60
N LEU A 13 -28.18 9.38 17.72
CA LEU A 13 -28.65 10.45 16.82
C LEU A 13 -27.90 10.33 15.48
N LEU A 14 -28.24 9.28 14.72
CA LEU A 14 -28.20 9.37 13.27
C LEU A 14 -29.40 10.25 12.87
N PRO A 15 -29.23 11.40 12.21
CA PRO A 15 -30.35 11.98 11.50
C PRO A 15 -30.60 11.11 10.27
N SER A 16 -31.71 10.38 10.30
CA SER A 16 -32.41 9.95 9.11
C SER A 16 -32.74 11.21 8.30
N CYS A 17 -31.88 11.58 7.34
CA CYS A 17 -32.22 12.59 6.36
C CYS A 17 -33.22 11.99 5.37
N SER A 18 -34.49 11.97 5.77
CA SER A 18 -35.61 11.91 4.85
C SER A 18 -35.58 13.21 4.03
N PHE A 19 -35.19 13.13 2.76
CA PHE A 19 -35.36 14.22 1.82
C PHE A 19 -36.84 14.38 1.51
N ALA A 20 -37.50 15.32 2.20
CA ALA A 20 -38.77 15.87 1.75
C ALA A 20 -38.52 16.69 0.47
N SER A 21 -39.21 16.34 -0.61
CA SER A 21 -39.22 17.12 -1.85
C SER A 21 -39.84 18.50 -1.60
N PRO A 22 -39.20 19.61 -1.97
CA PRO A 22 -39.90 20.89 -2.00
C PRO A 22 -40.76 20.95 -3.27
N SER A 23 -42.07 20.98 -3.10
CA SER A 23 -43.01 21.42 -4.13
C SER A 23 -42.83 22.92 -4.35
N LEU A 24 -42.09 23.29 -5.40
CA LEU A 24 -42.08 24.64 -5.94
C LEU A 24 -43.06 24.67 -7.12
N GLU A 25 -44.19 25.36 -6.94
CA GLU A 25 -45.04 25.81 -8.02
C GLU A 25 -44.21 26.71 -8.95
N VAL A 26 -44.14 26.34 -10.22
CA VAL A 26 -43.50 27.13 -11.27
C VAL A 26 -44.61 27.91 -11.96
N ASP A 27 -44.68 29.21 -11.71
CA ASP A 27 -45.43 30.14 -12.54
C ASP A 27 -44.81 30.19 -13.95
N GLU A 28 -45.65 29.95 -14.96
CA GLU A 28 -45.31 30.07 -16.37
C GLU A 28 -44.95 31.53 -16.73
N ILE A 29 -43.68 31.80 -16.98
CA ILE A 29 -43.27 32.98 -17.76
C ILE A 29 -42.70 32.52 -19.10
N GLN A 30 -43.55 32.62 -20.10
CA GLN A 30 -43.31 32.30 -21.50
C GLN A 30 -42.37 33.35 -22.13
N VAL A 31 -41.07 33.07 -22.20
CA VAL A 31 -40.13 33.88 -23.01
C VAL A 31 -39.84 33.15 -24.32
N ARG A 32 -40.50 33.59 -25.39
CA ARG A 32 -40.12 33.29 -26.78
C ARG A 32 -38.76 33.92 -27.08
N SER A 33 -37.75 33.09 -27.35
CA SER A 33 -36.61 33.51 -28.17
C SER A 33 -36.26 32.40 -29.18
N SER A 34 -36.79 32.57 -30.39
CA SER A 34 -36.47 31.81 -31.58
C SER A 34 -35.12 32.27 -32.14
N LEU A 35 -34.07 31.49 -31.89
CA LEU A 35 -32.80 31.46 -32.63
C LEU A 35 -32.18 30.07 -32.38
N PRO A 36 -31.91 29.24 -33.41
CA PRO A 36 -31.32 27.93 -33.20
C PRO A 36 -29.85 28.14 -32.84
N LEU A 37 -29.56 28.21 -31.54
CA LEU A 37 -28.21 28.04 -31.01
C LEU A 37 -27.71 26.69 -31.52
N ALA A 38 -26.60 26.75 -32.26
CA ALA A 38 -25.93 25.64 -32.92
C ALA A 38 -26.00 24.34 -32.11
N GLN A 39 -26.31 23.26 -32.83
CA GLN A 39 -26.34 21.88 -32.37
C GLN A 39 -25.11 21.58 -31.49
N ARG A 40 -25.34 21.67 -30.17
CA ARG A 40 -24.34 21.43 -29.13
C ARG A 40 -24.45 19.95 -28.76
N ASP A 41 -23.29 19.33 -28.59
CA ASP A 41 -23.04 17.93 -28.17
C ASP A 41 -22.65 17.02 -29.33
N GLY A 42 -21.35 17.03 -29.63
CA GLY A 42 -20.68 15.92 -30.28
C GLY A 42 -20.25 14.88 -29.24
N GLY A 43 -20.55 13.60 -29.54
CA GLY A 43 -19.67 12.47 -29.24
C GLY A 43 -19.72 11.78 -27.88
N GLU A 44 -19.92 12.48 -26.76
CA GLU A 44 -19.82 11.83 -25.43
C GLU A 44 -20.90 12.32 -24.46
N HIS A 45 -21.72 11.36 -23.99
CA HIS A 45 -22.74 11.42 -22.93
C HIS A 45 -23.38 12.79 -22.67
N ARG A 46 -24.57 13.01 -23.26
CA ARG A 46 -25.40 14.15 -22.96
C ARG A 46 -25.78 14.18 -21.47
N HIS A 47 -25.61 15.36 -20.86
CA HIS A 47 -26.42 15.74 -19.71
C HIS A 47 -27.87 15.89 -20.20
N HIS A 48 -28.73 14.92 -19.95
CA HIS A 48 -30.17 15.15 -20.04
C HIS A 48 -30.52 16.28 -19.06
N LYS A 49 -31.05 17.40 -19.55
CA LYS A 49 -31.57 18.49 -18.71
C LYS A 49 -32.96 18.14 -18.14
N GLY A 50 -33.16 16.89 -17.74
CA GLY A 50 -34.42 16.32 -17.27
C GLY A 50 -34.19 15.31 -16.15
N ALA A 51 -35.27 14.77 -15.59
CA ALA A 51 -35.19 13.71 -14.58
C ALA A 51 -34.48 12.46 -15.16
N PRO A 52 -33.71 11.73 -14.35
CA PRO A 52 -33.04 10.51 -14.80
C PRO A 52 -34.05 9.47 -15.30
N LEU A 53 -33.68 8.75 -16.35
CA LEU A 53 -34.53 7.76 -17.02
C LEU A 53 -34.67 6.50 -16.17
N GLN A 54 -35.89 5.96 -16.09
CA GLN A 54 -36.19 4.69 -15.40
C GLN A 54 -36.07 3.49 -16.34
N GLU A 55 -36.48 3.65 -17.59
CA GLU A 55 -36.50 2.56 -18.57
C GLU A 55 -35.38 2.74 -19.60
N LEU A 56 -34.88 1.61 -20.08
CA LEU A 56 -33.85 1.58 -21.13
C LEU A 56 -34.51 1.78 -22.50
N ASN A 57 -34.19 2.88 -23.16
CA ASN A 57 -34.59 3.11 -24.55
C ASN A 57 -33.50 2.57 -25.50
N GLU A 58 -33.71 1.34 -26.01
CA GLU A 58 -32.76 0.70 -26.93
C GLU A 58 -32.53 1.50 -28.23
N THR A 59 -33.52 2.27 -28.68
CA THR A 59 -33.37 3.13 -29.87
C THR A 59 -32.41 4.28 -29.59
N GLU A 60 -32.51 4.89 -28.40
CA GLU A 60 -31.61 5.96 -27.98
C GLU A 60 -30.19 5.45 -27.76
N VAL A 61 -30.04 4.28 -27.13
CA VAL A 61 -28.72 3.63 -26.98
C VAL A 61 -28.11 3.37 -28.36
N ALA A 62 -28.87 2.83 -29.31
CA ALA A 62 -28.38 2.53 -30.66
C ALA A 62 -28.04 3.78 -31.50
N MET A 63 -28.60 4.95 -31.19
CA MET A 63 -28.23 6.20 -31.87
C MET A 63 -26.81 6.66 -31.55
N TYR A 64 -26.36 6.41 -30.31
CA TYR A 64 -25.08 6.91 -29.82
C TYR A 64 -24.02 5.81 -29.62
N HIS A 65 -24.46 4.56 -29.53
CA HIS A 65 -23.61 3.40 -29.30
C HIS A 65 -23.89 2.31 -30.32
N GLN A 66 -22.81 1.68 -30.79
CA GLN A 66 -22.96 0.53 -31.67
C GLN A 66 -23.54 -0.67 -30.90
N PRO A 67 -24.28 -1.57 -31.59
CA PRO A 67 -24.73 -2.82 -31.00
C PRO A 67 -23.56 -3.57 -30.37
N THR A 68 -23.77 -4.13 -29.18
CA THR A 68 -22.75 -4.91 -28.48
C THR A 68 -22.43 -6.16 -29.30
N PRO A 69 -21.21 -6.31 -29.84
CA PRO A 69 -20.85 -7.50 -30.60
C PRO A 69 -20.80 -8.72 -29.67
N PRO A 70 -20.90 -9.95 -30.22
CA PRO A 70 -20.72 -11.17 -29.44
C PRO A 70 -19.36 -11.19 -28.72
N SER A 71 -19.34 -11.77 -27.53
CA SER A 71 -18.16 -11.90 -26.67
C SER A 71 -17.83 -13.36 -26.37
N TYR A 72 -16.72 -13.59 -25.66
CA TYR A 72 -16.40 -14.94 -25.20
C TYR A 72 -17.49 -15.48 -24.26
N TYR A 73 -18.04 -14.63 -23.40
CA TYR A 73 -19.16 -14.98 -22.53
C TYR A 73 -20.40 -15.41 -23.31
N THR A 74 -20.75 -14.70 -24.39
CA THR A 74 -21.94 -15.05 -25.17
C THR A 74 -21.78 -16.40 -25.85
N ILE A 75 -20.60 -16.73 -26.40
CA ILE A 75 -20.36 -18.06 -27.00
C ILE A 75 -20.46 -19.17 -25.95
N ASP A 76 -19.78 -18.99 -24.80
CA ASP A 76 -19.69 -20.03 -23.78
C ASP A 76 -21.04 -20.34 -23.12
N TRP A 77 -21.95 -19.36 -23.03
CA TRP A 77 -23.17 -19.48 -22.23
C TRP A 77 -24.48 -19.23 -22.98
N GLU A 78 -24.51 -18.27 -23.90
CA GLU A 78 -25.76 -17.73 -24.46
C GLU A 78 -26.04 -18.21 -25.89
N ASP A 79 -25.02 -18.50 -26.70
CA ASP A 79 -25.17 -18.82 -28.14
C ASP A 79 -25.46 -20.31 -28.38
N PRO A 80 -26.70 -20.69 -28.76
CA PRO A 80 -27.05 -22.08 -29.02
C PRO A 80 -26.49 -22.62 -30.35
N GLU A 81 -26.12 -21.75 -31.31
CA GLU A 81 -25.65 -22.17 -32.64
C GLU A 81 -24.22 -22.72 -32.59
N HIS A 82 -23.36 -22.14 -31.75
CA HIS A 82 -21.97 -22.58 -31.56
C HIS A 82 -21.78 -23.49 -30.34
N ALA A 83 -22.82 -24.21 -29.92
CA ALA A 83 -22.80 -25.03 -28.70
C ALA A 83 -21.69 -26.10 -28.69
N SER A 84 -21.28 -26.61 -29.86
CA SER A 84 -20.18 -27.59 -30.00
C SER A 84 -18.78 -27.00 -29.83
N GLU A 85 -18.62 -25.68 -29.88
CA GLU A 85 -17.34 -24.96 -29.77
C GLU A 85 -17.12 -24.35 -28.37
N ARG A 86 -18.02 -24.65 -27.43
CA ARG A 86 -17.97 -24.17 -26.05
C ARG A 86 -16.86 -24.85 -25.26
N HIS A 87 -15.95 -24.05 -24.73
CA HIS A 87 -14.88 -24.55 -23.88
C HIS A 87 -14.66 -23.70 -22.62
N PRO A 88 -15.73 -23.38 -21.84
CA PRO A 88 -15.63 -22.51 -20.68
C PRO A 88 -14.67 -23.06 -19.61
N GLY A 89 -14.49 -24.39 -19.56
CA GLY A 89 -13.56 -25.04 -18.64
C GLY A 89 -12.11 -24.53 -18.78
N TYR A 90 -11.64 -24.24 -19.99
CA TYR A 90 -10.26 -23.79 -20.19
C TYR A 90 -10.04 -22.35 -19.73
N ILE A 91 -10.99 -21.44 -19.98
CA ILE A 91 -10.88 -20.05 -19.52
C ILE A 91 -11.06 -19.93 -18.00
N LEU A 92 -11.96 -20.75 -17.42
CA LEU A 92 -12.09 -20.86 -15.97
C LEU A 92 -10.83 -21.43 -15.32
N ALA A 93 -10.23 -22.47 -15.92
CA ALA A 93 -8.95 -23.02 -15.46
C ALA A 93 -7.83 -21.99 -15.54
N HIS A 94 -7.77 -21.19 -16.62
CA HIS A 94 -6.82 -20.09 -16.74
C HIS A 94 -6.96 -19.09 -15.58
N GLY A 95 -8.17 -18.58 -15.34
CA GLY A 95 -8.44 -17.64 -14.25
C GLY A 95 -8.09 -18.23 -12.87
N PHE A 96 -8.44 -19.50 -12.64
CA PHE A 96 -8.15 -20.20 -11.40
C PHE A 96 -6.64 -20.37 -11.15
N PHE A 97 -5.90 -20.93 -12.11
CA PHE A 97 -4.46 -21.16 -11.93
C PHE A 97 -3.67 -19.86 -11.85
N MET A 98 -4.01 -18.85 -12.66
CA MET A 98 -3.36 -17.53 -12.56
C MET A 98 -3.66 -16.85 -11.21
N SER A 99 -4.87 -17.04 -10.67
CA SER A 99 -5.21 -16.52 -9.34
C SER A 99 -4.43 -17.23 -8.23
N LEU A 100 -4.29 -18.56 -8.30
CA LEU A 100 -3.44 -19.31 -7.37
C LEU A 100 -1.97 -18.90 -7.47
N ALA A 101 -1.46 -18.63 -8.67
CA ALA A 101 -0.10 -18.13 -8.84
C ALA A 101 0.09 -16.76 -8.17
N PHE A 102 -0.66 -15.74 -8.60
CA PHE A 102 -0.38 -14.36 -8.23
C PHE A 102 -0.97 -13.89 -6.90
N PHE A 103 -2.10 -14.46 -6.45
CA PHE A 103 -2.73 -14.04 -5.20
C PHE A 103 -2.47 -15.00 -4.03
N VAL A 104 -2.00 -16.23 -4.30
CA VAL A 104 -1.67 -17.22 -3.27
C VAL A 104 -0.17 -17.51 -3.20
N ALA A 105 0.40 -18.16 -4.23
CA ALA A 105 1.79 -18.62 -4.20
C ALA A 105 2.79 -17.45 -4.11
N LEU A 106 2.56 -16.37 -4.86
CA LEU A 106 3.44 -15.19 -4.85
C LEU A 106 3.47 -14.49 -3.48
N PRO A 107 2.35 -14.06 -2.85
CA PRO A 107 2.38 -13.45 -1.52
C PRO A 107 2.97 -14.34 -0.43
N VAL A 108 2.67 -15.65 -0.47
CA VAL A 108 3.26 -16.65 0.44
C VAL A 108 4.78 -16.74 0.23
N GLY A 109 5.22 -16.74 -1.03
CA GLY A 109 6.63 -16.72 -1.41
C GLY A 109 7.36 -15.49 -0.87
N ILE A 110 6.79 -14.30 -1.03
CA ILE A 110 7.32 -13.03 -0.52
C ILE A 110 7.43 -13.08 1.02
N ALA A 111 6.40 -13.60 1.69
CA ALA A 111 6.41 -13.75 3.15
C ALA A 111 7.54 -14.68 3.61
N MET A 112 7.71 -15.83 2.96
CA MET A 112 8.75 -16.81 3.27
C MET A 112 10.16 -16.31 2.97
N ARG A 113 10.32 -15.55 1.88
CA ARG A 113 11.56 -14.86 1.53
C ARG A 113 11.97 -13.89 2.64
N SER A 114 11.01 -13.15 3.21
CA SER A 114 11.30 -12.14 4.24
C SER A 114 11.91 -12.70 5.53
N VAL A 115 11.91 -14.02 5.72
CA VAL A 115 12.53 -14.73 6.85
C VAL A 115 13.58 -15.75 6.40
N ASN A 116 14.00 -15.74 5.13
CA ASN A 116 14.91 -16.73 4.54
C ASN A 116 14.49 -18.20 4.78
N HIS A 117 13.19 -18.49 4.65
CA HIS A 117 12.67 -19.83 4.90
C HIS A 117 13.07 -20.83 3.80
N ALA A 118 13.50 -22.03 4.17
CA ALA A 118 14.02 -23.04 3.24
C ALA A 118 13.01 -23.48 2.17
N CYS A 119 11.72 -23.53 2.51
CA CYS A 119 10.66 -23.91 1.56
C CYS A 119 10.28 -22.81 0.55
N HIS A 120 10.94 -21.63 0.57
CA HIS A 120 10.66 -20.55 -0.39
C HIS A 120 10.80 -21.03 -1.85
N GLY A 121 11.86 -21.79 -2.17
CA GLY A 121 12.07 -22.32 -3.52
C GLY A 121 10.97 -23.28 -3.98
N ILE A 122 10.38 -24.06 -3.06
CA ILE A 122 9.25 -24.97 -3.36
C ILE A 122 8.01 -24.14 -3.72
N VAL A 123 7.71 -23.10 -2.95
CA VAL A 123 6.56 -22.22 -3.22
C VAL A 123 6.75 -21.48 -4.54
N MET A 124 7.95 -20.97 -4.85
CA MET A 124 8.23 -20.35 -6.14
C MET A 124 8.17 -21.33 -7.31
N SER A 125 8.57 -22.60 -7.10
CA SER A 125 8.35 -23.65 -8.11
C SER A 125 6.86 -23.86 -8.36
N SER A 126 6.03 -23.90 -7.31
CA SER A 126 4.58 -24.02 -7.45
C SER A 126 3.95 -22.82 -8.17
N PHE A 127 4.46 -21.61 -7.94
CA PHE A 127 4.05 -20.40 -8.67
C PHE A 127 4.23 -20.57 -10.18
N TYR A 128 5.40 -21.04 -10.63
CA TYR A 128 5.64 -21.26 -12.06
C TYR A 128 4.84 -22.42 -12.63
N VAL A 129 4.63 -23.50 -11.87
CA VAL A 129 3.75 -24.60 -12.30
C VAL A 129 2.33 -24.07 -12.57
N PHE A 130 1.77 -23.30 -11.64
CA PHE A 130 0.45 -22.69 -11.85
C PHE A 130 0.44 -21.70 -13.01
N ALA A 131 1.47 -20.86 -13.16
CA ALA A 131 1.58 -19.94 -14.29
C ALA A 131 1.61 -20.68 -15.64
N VAL A 132 2.37 -21.77 -15.75
CA VAL A 132 2.44 -22.60 -16.95
C VAL A 132 1.09 -23.26 -17.25
N LEU A 133 0.42 -23.84 -16.25
CA LEU A 133 -0.92 -24.42 -16.42
C LEU A 133 -1.96 -23.35 -16.83
N GLY A 134 -1.88 -22.15 -16.25
CA GLY A 134 -2.71 -21.01 -16.62
C GLY A 134 -2.46 -20.57 -18.07
N CYS A 135 -1.21 -20.46 -18.50
CA CYS A 135 -0.88 -20.11 -19.89
C CYS A 135 -1.28 -21.22 -20.88
N ALA A 136 -1.09 -22.49 -20.53
CA ALA A 136 -1.45 -23.63 -21.36
C ALA A 136 -2.96 -23.71 -21.60
N SER A 137 -3.76 -23.53 -20.54
CA SER A 137 -5.23 -23.50 -20.63
C SER A 137 -5.73 -22.31 -21.47
N SER A 138 -5.17 -21.11 -21.28
CA SER A 138 -5.49 -19.96 -22.15
C SER A 138 -5.08 -20.18 -23.61
N GLY A 139 -3.90 -20.76 -23.84
CA GLY A 139 -3.41 -21.07 -25.19
C GLY A 139 -4.32 -22.07 -25.91
N LEU A 140 -4.81 -23.09 -25.20
CA LEU A 140 -5.75 -24.06 -25.73
C LEU A 140 -7.11 -23.44 -26.02
N TYR A 141 -7.64 -22.64 -25.09
CA TYR A 141 -8.89 -21.90 -25.28
C TYR A 141 -8.84 -21.02 -26.54
N ARG A 142 -7.79 -20.21 -26.70
CA ARG A 142 -7.61 -19.34 -27.88
C ARG A 142 -7.43 -20.08 -29.20
N LYS A 143 -7.03 -21.35 -29.17
CA LYS A 143 -6.89 -22.18 -30.37
C LYS A 143 -8.21 -22.83 -30.78
N LEU A 144 -9.05 -23.14 -29.80
CA LEU A 144 -10.33 -23.82 -30.01
C LEU A 144 -11.50 -22.85 -30.19
N THR A 145 -11.38 -21.62 -29.69
CA THR A 145 -12.43 -20.60 -29.75
C THR A 145 -12.05 -19.48 -30.72
N PRO A 146 -12.97 -19.00 -31.58
CA PRO A 146 -12.71 -17.86 -32.45
C PRO A 146 -12.36 -16.60 -31.66
N ASN A 147 -11.58 -15.71 -32.27
CA ASN A 147 -11.16 -14.49 -31.59
C ASN A 147 -12.31 -13.48 -31.50
N MET A 148 -12.88 -13.31 -30.31
CA MET A 148 -14.03 -12.43 -30.08
C MET A 148 -13.66 -11.00 -29.69
N TYR A 149 -12.37 -10.70 -29.50
CA TYR A 149 -11.90 -9.39 -29.07
C TYR A 149 -10.62 -9.03 -29.83
N GLU A 150 -10.79 -8.43 -31.01
CA GLU A 150 -9.67 -7.97 -31.83
C GLU A 150 -8.89 -6.85 -31.14
N GLY A 151 -7.55 -6.88 -31.26
CA GLY A 151 -6.68 -5.88 -30.64
C GLY A 151 -6.51 -6.00 -29.12
N ALA A 152 -7.01 -7.08 -28.49
CA ALA A 152 -6.88 -7.30 -27.04
C ALA A 152 -5.41 -7.22 -26.54
N VAL A 153 -5.18 -6.40 -25.51
CA VAL A 153 -3.85 -6.18 -24.94
C VAL A 153 -3.52 -7.09 -23.75
N HIS A 154 -4.51 -7.78 -23.17
CA HIS A 154 -4.33 -8.65 -22.01
C HIS A 154 -3.23 -9.69 -22.19
N GLY A 155 -3.21 -10.41 -23.32
CA GLY A 155 -2.14 -11.37 -23.58
C GLY A 155 -0.74 -10.73 -23.59
N LYS A 156 -0.59 -9.56 -24.24
CA LYS A 156 0.69 -8.84 -24.31
C LYS A 156 1.14 -8.37 -22.92
N GLN A 157 0.23 -7.79 -22.14
CA GLN A 157 0.52 -7.34 -20.78
C GLN A 157 0.78 -8.51 -19.82
N GLY A 158 0.05 -9.61 -19.95
CA GLY A 158 0.27 -10.85 -19.18
C GLY A 158 1.64 -11.46 -19.42
N TYR A 159 2.11 -11.51 -20.67
CA TYR A 159 3.48 -11.95 -20.97
C TYR A 159 4.53 -10.99 -20.41
N ALA A 160 4.29 -9.68 -20.42
CA ALA A 160 5.19 -8.71 -19.79
C ALA A 160 5.27 -8.90 -18.27
N LEU A 161 4.13 -9.15 -17.62
CA LEU A 161 4.06 -9.47 -16.18
C LEU A 161 4.86 -10.75 -15.87
N LEU A 162 4.69 -11.80 -16.66
CA LEU A 162 5.43 -13.06 -16.51
C LEU A 162 6.93 -12.86 -16.75
N ALA A 163 7.31 -12.10 -17.78
CA ALA A 163 8.70 -11.79 -18.07
C ALA A 163 9.37 -11.03 -16.90
N LEU A 164 8.67 -10.08 -16.28
CA LEU A 164 9.16 -9.40 -15.07
C LEU A 164 9.32 -10.38 -13.90
N SER A 165 8.36 -11.28 -13.68
CA SER A 165 8.45 -12.28 -12.61
C SER A 165 9.66 -13.23 -12.80
N VAL A 166 9.90 -13.65 -14.04
CA VAL A 166 11.07 -14.44 -14.42
C VAL A 166 12.33 -13.64 -14.19
N ALA A 167 12.40 -12.38 -14.63
CA ALA A 167 13.57 -11.53 -14.44
C ALA A 167 13.95 -11.38 -12.95
N LEU A 168 12.96 -11.15 -12.07
CA LEU A 168 13.19 -11.07 -10.63
C LEU A 168 13.71 -12.40 -10.05
N THR A 169 13.13 -13.53 -10.47
CA THR A 169 13.59 -14.85 -10.03
C THR A 169 14.98 -15.17 -10.56
N THR A 170 15.32 -14.76 -11.78
CA THR A 170 16.65 -14.94 -12.37
C THR A 170 17.70 -14.18 -11.57
N VAL A 171 17.41 -12.96 -11.10
CA VAL A 171 18.30 -12.21 -10.20
C VAL A 171 18.59 -13.00 -8.92
N ASP A 172 17.56 -13.65 -8.35
CA ASP A 172 17.73 -14.49 -7.16
C ASP A 172 18.55 -15.75 -7.45
N LEU A 173 18.25 -16.45 -8.54
CA LEU A 173 18.99 -17.64 -8.96
C LEU A 173 20.46 -17.33 -9.27
N LEU A 174 20.75 -16.18 -9.88
CA LEU A 174 22.12 -15.73 -10.12
C LEU A 174 22.89 -15.51 -8.82
N SER A 175 22.22 -15.02 -7.76
CA SER A 175 22.84 -14.87 -6.45
C SER A 175 23.20 -16.23 -5.83
N ILE A 176 22.33 -17.23 -5.98
CA ILE A 176 22.56 -18.60 -5.52
C ILE A 176 23.66 -19.26 -6.34
N PHE A 177 23.63 -19.12 -7.67
CA PHE A 177 24.64 -19.66 -8.57
C PHE A 177 26.04 -19.13 -8.27
N ARG A 178 26.17 -17.82 -8.00
CA ARG A 178 27.44 -17.23 -7.57
C ARG A 178 27.97 -17.88 -6.29
N ARG A 179 27.10 -18.15 -5.31
CA ARG A 179 27.48 -18.86 -4.07
C ARG A 179 27.95 -20.28 -4.34
N ILE A 180 27.30 -20.99 -5.27
CA ILE A 180 27.72 -22.33 -5.72
C ILE A 180 29.11 -22.27 -6.36
N VAL A 181 29.35 -21.33 -7.27
CA VAL A 181 30.65 -21.19 -7.95
C VAL A 181 31.76 -20.85 -6.96
N THR A 182 31.52 -19.97 -5.98
CA THR A 182 32.51 -19.66 -4.94
C THR A 182 32.80 -20.87 -4.05
N TRP A 183 31.78 -21.64 -3.69
CA TRP A 183 31.94 -22.84 -2.87
C TRP A 183 32.69 -23.96 -3.61
N VAL A 184 32.41 -24.15 -4.90
CA VAL A 184 33.17 -25.09 -5.75
C VAL A 184 34.62 -24.64 -5.89
N ARG A 185 34.87 -23.32 -5.97
CA ARG A 185 36.23 -22.76 -6.04
C ARG A 185 36.99 -22.81 -4.71
N SER A 186 36.32 -22.82 -3.56
CA SER A 186 36.99 -22.91 -2.25
C SER A 186 37.48 -24.32 -1.92
N GLY A 187 37.08 -25.34 -2.69
CA GLY A 187 37.59 -26.71 -2.54
C GLY A 187 37.15 -27.40 -1.24
N GLU A 188 36.08 -26.93 -0.61
CA GLU A 188 35.55 -27.52 0.61
C GLU A 188 34.97 -28.93 0.37
N LYS A 189 35.11 -29.82 1.36
CA LYS A 189 34.54 -31.17 1.29
C LYS A 189 33.00 -31.10 1.26
N LEU A 190 32.37 -31.87 0.37
CA LEU A 190 30.92 -32.01 0.22
C LEU A 190 30.27 -32.58 1.49
N GLN A 191 29.95 -31.74 2.47
CA GLN A 191 29.04 -32.09 3.56
C GLN A 191 27.63 -31.59 3.20
N PRO A 192 26.63 -32.46 2.98
CA PRO A 192 25.31 -32.07 2.49
C PRO A 192 24.59 -31.05 3.40
N ARG A 193 24.78 -31.15 4.72
CA ARG A 193 24.20 -30.23 5.71
C ARG A 193 24.84 -28.84 5.66
N HIS A 194 26.17 -28.79 5.56
CA HIS A 194 26.92 -27.55 5.41
C HIS A 194 26.59 -26.88 4.08
N PHE A 195 26.62 -27.63 2.97
CA PHE A 195 26.19 -27.16 1.65
C PHE A 195 24.77 -26.57 1.68
N TRP A 196 23.80 -27.26 2.30
CA TRP A 196 22.43 -26.77 2.40
C TRP A 196 22.30 -25.49 3.23
N ASN A 197 23.02 -25.40 4.35
CA ASN A 197 22.98 -24.23 5.22
C ASN A 197 23.68 -23.01 4.58
N THR A 198 24.81 -23.21 3.92
CA THR A 198 25.62 -22.14 3.34
C THR A 198 25.06 -21.67 1.99
N ILE A 199 24.64 -22.59 1.11
CA ILE A 199 24.23 -22.25 -0.27
C ILE A 199 22.74 -21.88 -0.34
N VAL A 200 21.86 -22.75 0.18
CA VAL A 200 20.40 -22.60 0.02
C VAL A 200 19.83 -21.67 1.10
N ARG A 201 20.31 -21.78 2.34
CA ARG A 201 19.86 -20.91 3.44
C ARG A 201 20.64 -19.61 3.55
N GLY A 202 21.86 -19.53 3.00
CA GLY A 202 22.71 -18.35 3.14
C GLY A 202 23.06 -18.04 4.60
N LYS A 203 23.09 -19.05 5.49
CA LYS A 203 23.66 -18.91 6.83
C LYS A 203 25.18 -19.02 6.67
N GLU A 204 25.88 -17.90 6.80
CA GLU A 204 27.31 -17.95 7.12
C GLU A 204 27.44 -18.51 8.55
N ASP A 205 28.37 -19.45 8.76
CA ASP A 205 28.72 -19.95 10.08
C ASP A 205 29.47 -18.85 10.85
N ASP A 206 28.73 -17.87 11.37
CA ASP A 206 29.23 -16.90 12.35
C ASP A 206 29.40 -17.54 13.75
N SER A 207 29.20 -18.86 13.84
CA SER A 207 29.38 -19.65 15.06
C SER A 207 30.86 -19.96 15.34
N GLY A 208 31.75 -19.84 14.35
CA GLY A 208 33.19 -20.04 14.55
C GLY A 208 33.95 -18.80 15.02
N ALA A 209 33.49 -17.60 14.65
CA ALA A 209 34.22 -16.36 14.95
C ALA A 209 33.99 -15.87 16.39
N ILE A 210 32.77 -16.02 16.92
CA ILE A 210 32.45 -15.57 18.28
C ILE A 210 33.00 -16.55 19.34
N GLU A 211 33.07 -17.85 19.05
CA GLU A 211 33.60 -18.83 20.01
C GLU A 211 35.14 -18.81 20.11
N LEU A 212 35.85 -18.45 19.02
CA LEU A 212 37.31 -18.28 19.03
C LEU A 212 37.76 -16.94 19.64
N GLU A 213 36.97 -15.87 19.54
CA GLU A 213 37.25 -14.60 20.24
C GLU A 213 37.03 -14.69 21.76
N TYR A 214 36.14 -15.58 22.24
CA TYR A 214 35.98 -15.84 23.67
C TYR A 214 36.92 -16.95 24.19
N ALA A 215 37.27 -17.95 23.39
CA ALA A 215 38.20 -19.00 23.80
C ALA A 215 39.65 -18.51 23.95
N HIS A 216 40.04 -17.44 23.26
CA HIS A 216 41.38 -16.85 23.39
C HIS A 216 41.49 -15.78 24.51
N LEU A 217 40.40 -15.53 25.24
CA LEU A 217 40.38 -14.68 26.45
C LEU A 217 40.34 -15.50 27.76
N VAL A 218 40.41 -16.84 27.68
CA VAL A 218 40.49 -17.75 28.83
C VAL A 218 41.71 -18.67 28.70
N ALA A 219 42.88 -18.08 28.43
CA ALA A 219 44.16 -18.76 28.59
C ALA A 219 44.77 -18.33 29.94
N GLU A 220 44.77 -19.29 30.88
CA GLU A 220 45.63 -19.43 32.07
C GLU A 220 46.19 -18.13 32.70
N GLU A 221 45.53 -17.65 33.76
CA GLU A 221 46.23 -16.84 34.77
C GLU A 221 47.17 -17.76 35.59
N PRO A 222 48.46 -17.41 35.76
CA PRO A 222 49.36 -18.14 36.65
C PRO A 222 48.99 -17.90 38.12
N GLU A 223 49.08 -18.96 38.93
CA GLU A 223 48.81 -18.98 40.37
C GLU A 223 49.46 -17.80 41.13
N GLU A 224 48.64 -16.89 41.67
CA GLU A 224 49.08 -15.88 42.64
C GLU A 224 49.04 -16.43 44.07
N ILE A 225 50.21 -16.46 44.69
CA ILE A 225 50.50 -16.78 46.07
C ILE A 225 49.81 -15.76 46.99
N ALA A 226 48.98 -16.23 47.92
CA ALA A 226 48.30 -15.40 48.91
C ALA A 226 49.28 -14.79 49.95
N PRO A 227 49.25 -13.47 50.21
CA PRO A 227 49.87 -12.88 51.38
C PRO A 227 48.86 -12.69 52.55
N PRO A 228 49.34 -12.69 53.81
CA PRO A 228 48.51 -12.86 55.01
C PRO A 228 47.82 -11.57 55.47
N SER A 229 46.66 -11.74 56.11
CA SER A 229 45.83 -10.70 56.71
C SER A 229 46.47 -9.97 57.90
N PRO A 230 46.34 -8.62 58.02
CA PRO A 230 46.61 -7.88 59.25
C PRO A 230 45.33 -7.53 60.06
N PRO A 231 45.47 -7.14 61.35
CA PRO A 231 44.45 -7.26 62.40
C PRO A 231 43.53 -6.01 62.54
N PRO A 232 42.50 -6.03 63.43
CA PRO A 232 41.36 -5.12 63.33
C PRO A 232 41.62 -3.79 64.07
N HIS A 233 41.28 -2.66 63.45
CA HIS A 233 41.27 -1.35 64.10
C HIS A 233 39.97 -0.55 63.90
N LYS A 234 39.38 -0.24 65.06
CA LYS A 234 38.46 0.83 65.47
C LYS A 234 37.98 1.88 64.45
N ARG A 235 36.64 1.92 64.34
CA ARG A 235 35.67 3.05 64.23
C ARG A 235 36.25 4.49 64.24
N VAL A 236 35.88 5.29 63.23
CA VAL A 236 35.57 6.72 63.36
C VAL A 236 34.39 7.07 62.44
N HIS A 237 33.33 7.63 63.04
CA HIS A 237 32.21 8.25 62.34
C HIS A 237 32.63 9.60 61.76
N TYR A 238 32.24 9.87 60.53
CA TYR A 238 32.04 11.24 60.04
C TYR A 238 30.63 11.35 59.46
N GLU A 239 29.76 12.03 60.20
CA GLU A 239 28.55 12.65 59.67
C GLU A 239 28.93 14.03 59.13
N ALA A 240 28.67 14.29 57.85
CA ALA A 240 28.58 15.61 57.28
C ALA A 240 27.73 15.59 56.00
N ASP A 241 26.47 15.97 56.18
CA ASP A 241 25.77 17.05 55.48
C ASP A 241 25.34 16.96 54.00
N ASN A 242 24.12 17.49 53.80
CA ASN A 242 23.52 18.09 52.61
C ASN A 242 23.08 17.29 51.36
N GLN A 243 21.74 17.21 51.25
CA GLN A 243 20.92 17.82 50.17
C GLN A 243 21.07 17.38 48.70
N HIS A 244 19.90 17.07 48.11
CA HIS A 244 19.57 16.99 46.68
C HIS A 244 20.07 15.76 45.89
N GLY A 245 19.12 14.92 45.43
CA GLY A 245 19.51 13.87 44.49
C GLY A 245 18.45 12.92 43.90
N VAL A 246 17.14 13.15 44.02
CA VAL A 246 16.15 12.22 43.40
C VAL A 246 16.02 12.43 41.88
N THR A 247 16.40 13.61 41.36
CA THR A 247 16.36 13.91 39.92
C THR A 247 17.60 13.45 39.15
N ALA A 248 18.69 13.10 39.83
CA ALA A 248 19.95 12.68 39.20
C ALA A 248 20.01 11.16 38.90
N GLN A 249 19.26 10.34 39.64
CA GLN A 249 19.20 8.89 39.39
C GLN A 249 18.38 8.54 38.15
N TRP A 250 17.29 9.26 37.85
CA TRP A 250 16.52 9.07 36.61
C TRP A 250 17.32 9.41 35.35
N ALA A 251 18.18 10.44 35.39
CA ALA A 251 19.02 10.83 34.27
C ALA A 251 20.16 9.82 33.98
N ASN A 252 20.58 9.04 34.99
CA ASN A 252 21.63 8.04 34.86
C ASN A 252 21.13 6.66 34.40
N ASP A 253 19.89 6.27 34.72
CA ASP A 253 19.30 5.02 34.23
C ASP A 253 18.93 5.05 32.74
N VAL A 254 18.71 6.23 32.16
CA VAL A 254 18.49 6.38 30.71
C VAL A 254 19.78 6.22 29.89
N ARG A 255 20.96 6.29 30.51
CA ARG A 255 22.26 6.23 29.81
C ARG A 255 22.87 4.84 29.69
N ARG A 256 22.28 3.79 30.30
CA ARG A 256 22.84 2.42 30.26
C ARG A 256 22.22 1.43 29.27
N HIS A 257 21.27 1.83 28.42
CA HIS A 257 20.77 0.97 27.33
C HIS A 257 21.00 1.58 25.93
N ARG A 258 22.26 1.52 25.49
CA ARG A 258 22.71 1.71 24.10
C ARG A 258 24.03 0.92 24.01
N ARG A 259 24.14 -0.27 23.41
CA ARG A 259 23.72 -0.78 22.10
C ARG A 259 24.01 -2.29 22.12
N ASP A 260 23.08 -3.10 21.62
CA ASP A 260 23.45 -4.30 20.86
C ASP A 260 22.78 -4.15 19.48
N TYR A 261 23.61 -3.90 18.48
CA TYR A 261 23.21 -3.93 17.07
C TYR A 261 23.59 -5.30 16.54
N SER A 262 22.60 -6.14 16.21
CA SER A 262 22.76 -7.12 15.14
C SER A 262 22.21 -6.49 13.87
N GLN A 263 23.07 -5.74 13.17
CA GLN A 263 22.86 -5.54 11.74
C GLN A 263 23.16 -6.88 11.06
N ALA A 264 22.11 -7.61 10.71
CA ALA A 264 22.23 -8.71 9.76
C ALA A 264 22.77 -8.12 8.45
N SER A 265 24.02 -8.46 8.17
CA SER A 265 24.84 -7.96 7.08
C SER A 265 24.28 -8.42 5.74
N GLU A 266 23.80 -7.46 4.96
CA GLU A 266 23.88 -7.53 3.52
C GLU A 266 25.36 -7.39 3.13
N THR A 267 26.10 -8.45 2.75
CA THR A 267 27.30 -8.31 1.88
C THR A 267 27.63 -9.50 0.99
N THR A 268 27.67 -9.24 -0.32
CA THR A 268 28.32 -10.08 -1.33
C THR A 268 29.66 -9.44 -1.72
N LEU A 269 30.73 -10.23 -1.61
CA LEU A 269 31.94 -10.33 -2.44
C LEU A 269 32.45 -9.09 -3.22
N TYR A 270 33.66 -8.60 -2.89
CA TYR A 270 34.83 -8.50 -3.79
C TYR A 270 36.09 -8.30 -2.92
N GLY A 271 37.00 -9.27 -2.93
CA GLY A 271 38.29 -9.19 -2.23
C GLY A 271 39.27 -10.24 -2.77
N HIS A 272 40.20 -9.79 -3.61
CA HIS A 272 41.49 -10.41 -3.96
C HIS A 272 42.21 -9.38 -4.86
N ARG A 273 43.47 -9.01 -4.69
CA ARG A 273 44.68 -9.74 -4.28
C ARG A 273 45.64 -8.84 -3.49
N THR A 274 46.50 -9.53 -2.74
CA THR A 274 47.79 -9.15 -2.17
C THR A 274 48.75 -8.51 -3.17
N ASP A 275 49.56 -7.55 -2.71
CA ASP A 275 51.00 -7.50 -3.01
C ASP A 275 51.78 -6.85 -1.86
N SER A 276 52.95 -7.44 -1.63
CA SER A 276 53.94 -7.21 -0.59
C SER A 276 54.87 -6.05 -0.94
N HIS A 277 55.15 -5.12 0.00
CA HIS A 277 56.52 -4.81 0.47
C HIS A 277 56.60 -3.54 1.35
N SER A 278 57.31 -3.74 2.48
CA SER A 278 58.24 -2.86 3.21
C SER A 278 57.87 -1.45 3.67
N ASP A 279 57.91 -1.35 5.00
CA ASP A 279 58.75 -0.47 5.83
C ASP A 279 58.40 1.00 6.10
N GLU A 280 58.43 1.24 7.43
CA GLU A 280 59.02 2.36 8.15
C GLU A 280 58.22 3.66 8.39
N THR A 281 57.98 3.85 9.69
CA THR A 281 58.02 5.11 10.48
C THR A 281 57.05 6.23 10.12
N LEU A 282 56.11 6.51 11.03
CA LEU A 282 56.27 7.53 12.08
C LEU A 282 54.99 7.65 12.91
N HIS A 283 55.18 7.76 14.23
CA HIS A 283 54.17 8.12 15.20
C HIS A 283 53.56 9.50 14.86
N ASP A 284 52.24 9.64 14.98
CA ASP A 284 51.71 10.63 15.90
C ASP A 284 50.23 10.44 16.23
N LEU A 285 49.93 10.82 17.46
CA LEU A 285 48.69 10.68 18.20
C LEU A 285 47.58 11.57 17.64
N ASP A 286 46.42 11.00 17.32
CA ASP A 286 45.14 11.57 17.78
C ASP A 286 44.05 10.48 17.89
N GLY A 287 43.61 10.26 19.12
CA GLY A 287 42.65 9.23 19.52
C GLY A 287 41.22 9.61 19.18
N SER A 288 40.91 9.73 17.89
CA SER A 288 39.53 9.78 17.40
C SER A 288 39.10 8.38 16.98
N ARG A 289 38.17 7.78 17.75
CA ARG A 289 37.49 6.53 17.41
C ARG A 289 36.67 6.72 16.12
N PHE A 290 37.33 6.65 14.98
CA PHE A 290 36.69 6.54 13.68
C PHE A 290 36.20 5.10 13.52
N SER A 291 35.01 4.84 14.06
CA SER A 291 34.19 3.71 13.61
C SER A 291 33.95 3.90 12.12
N THR A 292 34.78 3.26 11.29
CA THR A 292 34.56 3.07 9.86
C THR A 292 33.29 2.24 9.68
N LYS A 293 32.13 2.90 9.82
CA LYS A 293 30.88 2.40 9.24
C LYS A 293 31.12 2.29 7.74
N THR A 294 31.42 1.10 7.25
CA THR A 294 31.38 0.77 5.83
C THR A 294 29.99 1.15 5.31
N ARG A 295 29.90 2.32 4.67
CA ARG A 295 28.66 2.78 4.06
C ARG A 295 28.36 1.81 2.92
N VAL A 296 27.38 0.94 3.12
CA VAL A 296 26.81 0.14 2.03
C VAL A 296 26.54 1.09 0.86
N PRO A 297 27.09 0.81 -0.34
CA PRO A 297 27.02 1.74 -1.46
C PRO A 297 25.55 2.07 -1.76
N LEU A 298 25.26 3.36 -2.02
CA LEU A 298 23.91 3.87 -2.27
C LEU A 298 23.19 3.06 -3.36
N ILE A 299 23.92 2.65 -4.40
CA ILE A 299 23.46 1.81 -5.50
C ILE A 299 22.85 0.50 -5.00
N ARG A 300 23.45 -0.13 -4.00
CA ARG A 300 22.97 -1.41 -3.46
C ARG A 300 21.69 -1.24 -2.66
N ARG A 301 21.61 -0.19 -1.84
CA ARG A 301 20.37 0.13 -1.10
C ARG A 301 19.21 0.44 -2.05
N ILE A 302 19.49 1.21 -3.11
CA ILE A 302 18.53 1.49 -4.18
C ILE A 302 18.14 0.17 -4.87
N GLY A 303 19.10 -0.68 -5.21
CA GLY A 303 18.85 -1.98 -5.83
C GLY A 303 17.95 -2.89 -5.00
N THR A 304 18.23 -3.09 -3.70
CA THR A 304 17.38 -3.87 -2.79
C THR A 304 15.98 -3.26 -2.69
N GLY A 305 15.89 -1.92 -2.57
CA GLY A 305 14.60 -1.22 -2.49
C GLY A 305 13.76 -1.36 -3.76
N VAL A 306 14.37 -1.20 -4.94
CA VAL A 306 13.72 -1.37 -6.25
C VAL A 306 13.24 -2.81 -6.41
N PHE A 307 14.09 -3.79 -6.11
CA PHE A 307 13.73 -5.20 -6.19
C PHE A 307 12.50 -5.51 -5.32
N ALA A 308 12.54 -5.09 -4.05
CA ALA A 308 11.45 -5.32 -3.10
C ALA A 308 10.16 -4.61 -3.53
N THR A 309 10.28 -3.45 -4.18
CA THR A 309 9.12 -2.70 -4.69
C THR A 309 8.51 -3.41 -5.90
N LEU A 310 9.33 -3.82 -6.88
CA LEU A 310 8.86 -4.52 -8.08
C LEU A 310 8.15 -5.84 -7.74
N GLU A 311 8.67 -6.60 -6.77
CA GLU A 311 8.06 -7.84 -6.30
C GLU A 311 6.64 -7.63 -5.74
N ARG A 312 6.40 -6.51 -5.04
CA ARG A 312 5.06 -6.15 -4.54
C ARG A 312 4.16 -5.58 -5.64
N VAL A 313 4.72 -4.83 -6.59
CA VAL A 313 3.99 -4.29 -7.75
C VAL A 313 3.39 -5.42 -8.60
N LEU A 314 4.04 -6.59 -8.68
CA LEU A 314 3.49 -7.76 -9.38
C LEU A 314 2.07 -8.14 -8.92
N VAL A 315 1.78 -8.03 -7.61
CA VAL A 315 0.44 -8.38 -7.07
C VAL A 315 -0.63 -7.39 -7.57
N PHE A 316 -0.32 -6.09 -7.60
CA PHE A 316 -1.24 -5.07 -8.12
C PHE A 316 -1.39 -5.14 -9.63
N TRP A 317 -0.30 -5.45 -10.36
CA TRP A 317 -0.36 -5.65 -11.80
C TRP A 317 -1.16 -6.93 -12.14
N ALA A 318 -1.06 -7.99 -11.35
CA ALA A 318 -1.92 -9.16 -11.50
C ALA A 318 -3.40 -8.83 -11.29
N PHE A 319 -3.74 -7.97 -10.32
CA PHE A 319 -5.10 -7.45 -10.18
C PHE A 319 -5.58 -6.71 -11.44
N ALA A 320 -4.74 -5.86 -12.03
CA ALA A 320 -5.05 -5.22 -13.32
C ALA A 320 -5.22 -6.24 -14.46
N GLN A 321 -4.50 -7.37 -14.43
CA GLN A 321 -4.71 -8.46 -15.39
C GLN A 321 -6.04 -9.19 -15.18
N VAL A 322 -6.50 -9.36 -13.94
CA VAL A 322 -7.85 -9.91 -13.66
C VAL A 322 -8.91 -8.97 -14.22
N LEU A 323 -8.81 -7.66 -13.95
CA LEU A 323 -9.78 -6.69 -14.49
C LEU A 323 -9.81 -6.71 -16.02
N SER A 324 -8.63 -6.68 -16.68
CA SER A 324 -8.58 -6.74 -18.15
C SER A 324 -9.04 -8.09 -18.71
N GLY A 325 -8.83 -9.19 -17.98
CA GLY A 325 -9.35 -10.51 -18.35
C GLY A 325 -10.88 -10.53 -18.31
N ILE A 326 -11.48 -9.96 -17.25
CA ILE A 326 -12.93 -9.84 -17.11
C ILE A 326 -13.51 -9.03 -18.27
N THR A 327 -12.95 -7.85 -18.59
CA THR A 327 -13.48 -7.01 -19.68
C THR A 327 -13.41 -7.70 -21.03
N ILE A 328 -12.31 -8.40 -21.32
CA ILE A 328 -12.17 -9.13 -22.59
C ILE A 328 -13.15 -10.30 -22.66
N TYR A 329 -13.28 -11.05 -21.57
CA TYR A 329 -14.16 -12.21 -21.52
C TYR A 329 -15.63 -11.83 -21.66
N THR A 330 -16.08 -10.79 -20.94
CA THR A 330 -17.46 -10.29 -21.04
C THR A 330 -17.71 -9.50 -22.32
N GLY A 331 -16.66 -8.97 -22.93
CA GLY A 331 -16.72 -8.16 -24.15
C GLY A 331 -16.99 -6.68 -23.91
N GLY A 332 -16.90 -6.21 -22.67
CA GLY A 332 -17.05 -4.78 -22.32
C GLY A 332 -15.84 -3.94 -22.73
N CYS A 333 -16.00 -2.62 -22.60
CA CYS A 333 -14.98 -1.59 -22.76
C CYS A 333 -14.47 -1.49 -24.20
N ARG A 334 -15.38 -1.52 -25.17
CA ARG A 334 -15.09 -1.39 -26.61
C ARG A 334 -15.46 -0.01 -27.14
N GLN A 335 -14.75 0.44 -28.16
CA GLN A 335 -15.06 1.66 -28.92
C GLN A 335 -15.27 2.89 -28.01
N SER A 336 -16.42 3.57 -28.11
CA SER A 336 -16.74 4.76 -27.33
C SER A 336 -16.80 4.53 -25.82
N TYR A 337 -16.97 3.29 -25.36
CA TYR A 337 -16.99 2.97 -23.93
C TYR A 337 -15.60 2.87 -23.29
N ILE A 338 -14.51 2.86 -24.08
CA ILE A 338 -13.15 2.63 -23.56
C ILE A 338 -12.78 3.65 -22.47
N ASN A 339 -12.94 4.95 -22.75
CA ASN A 339 -12.54 6.01 -21.82
C ASN A 339 -13.36 5.97 -20.52
N GLY A 340 -14.69 5.81 -20.64
CA GLY A 340 -15.59 5.71 -19.50
C GLY A 340 -15.31 4.48 -18.64
N CYS A 341 -15.11 3.32 -19.26
CA CYS A 341 -14.78 2.09 -18.57
C CYS A 341 -13.40 2.17 -17.87
N LEU A 342 -12.36 2.65 -18.56
CA LEU A 342 -11.03 2.80 -17.97
C LEU A 342 -11.06 3.72 -16.75
N ALA A 343 -11.81 4.83 -16.81
CA ALA A 343 -11.97 5.72 -15.67
C ALA A 343 -12.54 4.97 -14.45
N HIS A 344 -13.60 4.18 -14.61
CA HIS A 344 -14.22 3.44 -13.51
C HIS A 344 -13.33 2.32 -12.98
N LEU A 345 -12.73 1.51 -13.87
CA LEU A 345 -11.91 0.36 -13.49
C LEU A 345 -10.60 0.77 -12.84
N ILE A 346 -9.91 1.79 -13.37
CA ILE A 346 -8.65 2.28 -12.80
C ILE A 346 -8.92 3.02 -11.49
N LYS A 347 -9.86 3.97 -11.47
CA LYS A 347 -10.14 4.77 -10.25
C LYS A 347 -10.71 3.91 -9.13
N GLY A 348 -11.70 3.08 -9.44
CA GLY A 348 -12.27 2.13 -8.49
C GLY A 348 -11.24 1.09 -8.03
N GLY A 349 -10.41 0.58 -8.95
CA GLY A 349 -9.30 -0.33 -8.64
C GLY A 349 -8.25 0.26 -7.70
N ILE A 350 -7.91 1.54 -7.86
CA ILE A 350 -7.01 2.26 -6.95
C ILE A 350 -7.61 2.32 -5.55
N PHE A 351 -8.87 2.73 -5.40
CA PHE A 351 -9.52 2.78 -4.08
C PHE A 351 -9.67 1.39 -3.45
N TRP A 352 -10.00 0.36 -4.23
CA TRP A 352 -10.02 -1.03 -3.79
C TRP A 352 -8.67 -1.45 -3.19
N CYS A 353 -7.60 -1.29 -3.98
CA CYS A 353 -6.24 -1.66 -3.58
C CYS A 353 -5.76 -0.83 -2.39
N TYR A 354 -6.05 0.47 -2.37
CA TYR A 354 -5.67 1.37 -1.30
C TYR A 354 -6.38 1.02 0.01
N GLY A 355 -7.67 0.66 -0.03
CA GLY A 355 -8.40 0.14 1.14
C GLY A 355 -7.77 -1.13 1.70
N LEU A 356 -7.42 -2.10 0.85
CA LEU A 356 -6.73 -3.32 1.30
C LEU A 356 -5.33 -3.04 1.88
N VAL A 357 -4.57 -2.10 1.30
CA VAL A 357 -3.26 -1.68 1.81
C VAL A 357 -3.39 -0.93 3.14
N SER A 358 -4.40 -0.06 3.30
CA SER A 358 -4.74 0.62 4.56
C SER A 358 -5.11 -0.41 5.64
N PHE A 359 -5.84 -1.46 5.29
CA PHE A 359 -6.12 -2.55 6.23
C PHE A 359 -4.86 -3.37 6.57
N ALA A 360 -4.00 -3.65 5.58
CA ALA A 360 -2.73 -4.31 5.83
C ALA A 360 -1.82 -3.47 6.75
N ARG A 361 -1.84 -2.13 6.64
CA ARG A 361 -1.17 -1.19 7.57
C ARG A 361 -1.77 -1.28 8.97
N TYR A 362 -3.10 -1.30 9.09
CA TYR A 362 -3.78 -1.52 10.37
C TYR A 362 -3.30 -2.80 11.06
N LEU A 363 -3.13 -3.90 10.32
CA LEU A 363 -2.65 -5.17 10.87
C LEU A 363 -1.18 -5.15 11.33
N GLY A 364 -0.38 -4.20 10.83
CA GLY A 364 1.04 -4.04 11.18
C GLY A 364 2.02 -4.05 10.00
N SER A 365 1.53 -4.08 8.75
CA SER A 365 2.43 -3.98 7.59
C SER A 365 3.12 -2.61 7.56
N PHE A 366 4.39 -2.59 7.19
CA PHE A 366 5.22 -1.37 7.15
C PHE A 366 5.48 -0.74 8.53
N SER A 367 5.35 -1.50 9.62
CA SER A 367 5.70 -1.04 10.98
C SER A 367 7.16 -0.62 11.09
N GLU A 368 8.05 -1.23 10.30
CA GLU A 368 9.46 -0.87 10.19
C GLU A 368 9.69 0.57 9.70
N LEU A 369 8.76 1.13 8.92
CA LEU A 369 8.79 2.51 8.43
C LEU A 369 7.99 3.47 9.33
N GLY A 370 7.32 2.97 10.37
CA GLY A 370 6.36 3.75 11.18
C GLY A 370 5.01 4.00 10.49
N TRP A 371 4.69 3.26 9.42
CA TRP A 371 3.46 3.48 8.64
C TRP A 371 2.23 2.74 9.21
N ALA A 372 2.44 1.85 10.19
CA ALA A 372 1.39 1.10 10.86
C ALA A 372 0.87 1.81 12.12
N TRP A 373 0.76 3.15 12.05
CA TRP A 373 0.34 4.00 13.17
C TRP A 373 1.20 3.84 14.42
N ASN A 374 2.49 3.61 14.21
CA ASN A 374 3.48 3.32 15.25
C ASN A 374 4.71 4.23 15.09
N ARG A 375 5.52 4.33 16.13
CA ARG A 375 6.82 4.99 16.00
C ARG A 375 7.78 4.11 15.22
N ALA A 376 8.51 4.68 14.25
CA ALA A 376 9.54 3.96 13.54
C ALA A 376 10.62 3.44 14.51
N PRO A 377 11.01 2.15 14.46
CA PRO A 377 11.95 1.57 15.40
C PRO A 377 13.38 2.10 15.24
N SER A 378 13.77 2.49 14.02
CA SER A 378 15.09 3.04 13.74
C SER A 378 15.08 3.93 12.50
N GLY A 379 15.77 5.07 12.55
CA GLY A 379 15.91 5.96 11.39
C GLY A 379 14.76 6.95 11.22
N GLU A 380 14.96 7.88 10.30
CA GLU A 380 13.96 8.87 9.91
C GLU A 380 13.47 8.52 8.50
N TYR A 381 12.22 8.06 8.40
CA TYR A 381 11.59 7.74 7.13
C TYR A 381 10.52 8.79 6.80
N PRO A 382 10.20 9.00 5.51
CA PRO A 382 9.02 9.76 5.12
C PRO A 382 7.76 9.15 5.74
N SER A 383 6.84 9.99 6.21
CA SER A 383 5.57 9.53 6.76
C SER A 383 4.72 8.86 5.67
N ALA A 384 3.81 7.99 6.10
CA ALA A 384 2.86 7.38 5.18
C ALA A 384 2.02 8.46 4.49
N GLU A 385 1.57 9.47 5.24
CA GLU A 385 0.72 10.54 4.71
C GLU A 385 1.47 11.48 3.74
N PHE A 386 2.80 11.63 3.89
CA PHE A 386 3.64 12.29 2.86
C PHE A 386 3.61 11.49 1.56
N THR A 387 3.76 10.17 1.65
CA THR A 387 3.73 9.27 0.48
C THR A 387 2.36 9.27 -0.19
N GLU A 388 1.27 9.26 0.60
CA GLU A 388 -0.10 9.37 0.08
C GLU A 388 -0.32 10.72 -0.63
N SER A 389 0.15 11.82 -0.03
CA SER A 389 0.06 13.15 -0.62
C SER A 389 0.85 13.27 -1.93
N LEU A 390 2.00 12.61 -2.02
CA LEU A 390 2.80 12.52 -3.27
C LEU A 390 2.05 11.75 -4.36
N VAL A 391 1.43 10.61 -4.01
CA VAL A 391 0.62 9.83 -4.96
C VAL A 391 -0.57 10.66 -5.45
N ILE A 392 -1.29 11.33 -4.55
CA ILE A 392 -2.41 12.22 -4.89
C ILE A 392 -1.97 13.35 -5.81
N PHE A 393 -0.81 13.97 -5.53
CA PHE A 393 -0.22 15.02 -6.36
C PHE A 393 0.07 14.55 -7.80
N LEU A 394 0.81 13.44 -7.94
CA LEU A 394 1.17 12.89 -9.25
C LEU A 394 -0.08 12.42 -10.02
N TYR A 395 -1.04 11.85 -9.31
CA TYR A 395 -2.32 11.44 -9.87
C TYR A 395 -3.13 12.65 -10.38
N GLY A 396 -3.20 13.73 -9.61
CA GLY A 396 -3.89 14.97 -10.03
C GLY A 396 -3.28 15.60 -11.28
N ILE A 397 -1.95 15.69 -11.36
CA ILE A 397 -1.24 16.22 -12.55
C ILE A 397 -1.57 15.39 -13.78
N SER A 398 -1.44 14.07 -13.69
CA SER A 398 -1.71 13.19 -14.83
C SER A 398 -3.18 13.26 -15.26
N ASN A 399 -4.13 13.17 -14.32
CA ASN A 399 -5.56 13.14 -14.64
C ASN A 399 -6.10 14.46 -15.22
N THR A 400 -5.47 15.58 -14.90
CA THR A 400 -5.84 16.88 -15.50
C THR A 400 -5.79 16.82 -17.03
N TRP A 401 -4.82 16.09 -17.58
CA TRP A 401 -4.64 15.95 -19.03
C TRP A 401 -5.34 14.72 -19.61
N MET A 402 -5.49 13.65 -18.83
CA MET A 402 -6.14 12.42 -19.29
C MET A 402 -7.63 12.59 -19.62
N GLU A 403 -8.33 13.54 -18.99
CA GLU A 403 -9.74 13.81 -19.27
C GLU A 403 -9.98 14.31 -20.72
N ARG A 404 -8.95 14.82 -21.39
CA ARG A 404 -9.02 15.23 -22.80
C ARG A 404 -8.49 14.20 -23.79
N PHE A 405 -8.20 12.97 -23.34
CA PHE A 405 -7.79 11.90 -24.27
C PHE A 405 -8.93 11.55 -25.21
N GLY A 406 -8.78 11.90 -26.49
CA GLY A 406 -9.79 11.69 -27.54
C GLY A 406 -10.42 12.97 -28.08
N ALA A 407 -10.26 14.11 -27.40
CA ALA A 407 -10.75 15.40 -27.88
C ALA A 407 -9.76 16.01 -28.90
N GLN A 408 -10.28 16.58 -29.98
CA GLN A 408 -9.45 17.24 -30.99
C GLN A 408 -9.00 18.64 -30.51
N PRO A 409 -7.85 19.13 -31.02
CA PRO A 409 -7.43 20.51 -30.77
C PRO A 409 -8.51 21.50 -31.24
N GLY A 410 -9.05 22.28 -30.30
CA GLY A 410 -10.11 23.27 -30.57
C GLY A 410 -11.52 22.86 -30.13
N ASP A 411 -11.76 21.60 -29.75
CA ASP A 411 -13.07 21.18 -29.25
C ASP A 411 -13.49 21.98 -28.00
N PRO A 412 -14.77 22.38 -27.86
CA PRO A 412 -15.25 23.07 -26.67
C PRO A 412 -15.26 22.15 -25.45
N PHE A 413 -15.02 22.70 -24.26
CA PHE A 413 -15.12 21.93 -23.02
C PHE A 413 -16.58 21.65 -22.66
N THR A 414 -16.89 20.38 -22.36
CA THR A 414 -18.18 19.98 -21.82
C THR A 414 -18.25 20.27 -20.31
N THR A 415 -19.46 20.38 -19.75
CA THR A 415 -19.64 20.58 -18.30
C THR A 415 -19.02 19.45 -17.48
N LYS A 416 -19.21 18.19 -17.92
CA LYS A 416 -18.59 17.00 -17.32
C LYS A 416 -17.06 17.08 -17.31
N GLN A 417 -16.46 17.46 -18.43
CA GLN A 417 -15.00 17.63 -18.52
C GLN A 417 -14.51 18.70 -17.55
N ILE A 418 -15.21 19.83 -17.44
CA ILE A 418 -14.84 20.89 -16.48
C ILE A 418 -14.96 20.39 -15.05
N GLN A 419 -16.01 19.65 -14.70
CA GLN A 419 -16.18 19.05 -13.38
C GLN A 419 -15.04 18.08 -13.05
N HIS A 420 -14.71 17.15 -13.95
CA HIS A 420 -13.65 16.17 -13.76
C HIS A 420 -12.25 16.81 -13.71
N ILE A 421 -11.95 17.75 -14.59
CA ILE A 421 -10.69 18.52 -14.58
C ILE A 421 -10.57 19.31 -13.27
N GLY A 422 -11.66 19.93 -12.80
CA GLY A 422 -11.70 20.64 -11.52
C GLY A 422 -11.32 19.74 -10.33
N ILE A 423 -11.84 18.50 -10.30
CA ILE A 423 -11.45 17.50 -9.30
C ILE A 423 -9.96 17.14 -9.45
N ALA A 424 -9.45 16.93 -10.67
CA ALA A 424 -8.05 16.60 -10.88
C ALA A 424 -7.10 17.73 -10.41
N VAL A 425 -7.47 19.00 -10.65
CA VAL A 425 -6.73 20.18 -10.17
C VAL A 425 -6.74 20.25 -8.63
N MET A 426 -7.86 19.89 -7.99
CA MET A 426 -7.91 19.77 -6.53
C MET A 426 -6.92 18.72 -6.03
N PHE A 427 -6.84 17.53 -6.63
CA PHE A 427 -5.85 16.49 -6.26
C PHE A 427 -4.42 17.02 -6.37
N TRP A 428 -4.12 17.76 -7.44
CA TRP A 428 -2.82 18.36 -7.65
C TRP A 428 -2.44 19.29 -6.48
N PHE A 429 -3.21 20.35 -6.22
CA PHE A 429 -2.82 21.34 -5.21
C PHE A 429 -2.98 20.85 -3.77
N ALA A 430 -4.01 20.04 -3.47
CA ALA A 430 -4.17 19.46 -2.15
C ALA A 430 -3.08 18.42 -1.82
N GLY A 431 -2.64 17.63 -2.80
CA GLY A 431 -1.48 16.74 -2.65
C GLY A 431 -0.19 17.52 -2.40
N LEU A 432 0.02 18.63 -3.12
CA LEU A 432 1.16 19.52 -2.87
C LEU A 432 1.15 20.10 -1.46
N LEU A 433 -0.02 20.56 -1.00
CA LEU A 433 -0.19 21.11 0.34
C LEU A 433 0.04 20.05 1.44
N GLY A 434 -0.44 18.82 1.22
CA GLY A 434 -0.18 17.68 2.09
C GLY A 434 1.32 17.38 2.23
N MET A 435 2.07 17.37 1.11
CA MET A 435 3.53 17.21 1.15
C MET A 435 4.23 18.36 1.88
N ALA A 436 3.76 19.59 1.67
CA ALA A 436 4.35 20.77 2.30
C ALA A 436 4.24 20.73 3.83
N ILE A 437 3.10 20.31 4.39
CA ILE A 437 2.89 20.20 5.83
C ILE A 437 3.74 19.10 6.46
N GLU A 438 3.90 17.99 5.77
CA GLU A 438 4.71 16.86 6.24
C GLU A 438 6.22 17.12 6.15
N SER A 439 6.65 18.01 5.26
CA SER A 439 8.05 18.33 5.04
C SER A 439 8.71 18.98 6.27
N LYS A 440 9.77 18.35 6.78
CA LYS A 440 10.59 18.90 7.87
C LYS A 440 11.22 20.23 7.50
N VAL A 441 11.61 20.40 6.24
CA VAL A 441 12.26 21.62 5.73
C VAL A 441 11.27 22.79 5.77
N VAL A 442 10.06 22.59 5.23
CA VAL A 442 9.01 23.62 5.27
C VAL A 442 8.64 23.95 6.71
N ARG A 443 8.52 22.93 7.57
CA ARG A 443 8.26 23.13 9.00
C ARG A 443 9.36 23.94 9.69
N GLN A 444 10.63 23.70 9.37
CA GLN A 444 11.77 24.48 9.87
C GLN A 444 11.74 25.92 9.36
N TRP A 445 11.39 26.14 8.09
CA TRP A 445 11.20 27.50 7.55
C TRP A 445 10.10 28.25 8.29
N LEU A 446 8.97 27.61 8.55
CA LEU A 446 7.87 28.22 9.29
C LEU A 446 8.24 28.48 10.76
N ALA A 447 8.92 27.52 11.40
CA ALA A 447 9.40 27.67 12.78
C ALA A 447 10.49 28.75 12.93
N SER A 448 11.25 29.04 11.88
CA SER A 448 12.31 30.06 11.90
C SER A 448 11.79 31.46 12.25
N SER A 449 10.53 31.75 11.91
CA SER A 449 9.85 33.00 12.26
C SER A 449 9.69 33.15 13.78
N THR A 450 9.25 32.08 14.45
CA THR A 450 9.10 32.02 15.91
C THR A 450 10.45 32.04 16.62
N ILE A 451 11.43 31.33 16.08
CA ILE A 451 12.80 31.29 16.65
C ILE A 451 13.48 32.66 16.54
N SER A 452 13.25 33.39 15.44
CA SER A 452 13.81 34.74 15.24
C SER A 452 13.26 35.76 16.23
N ALA A 453 12.02 35.58 16.70
CA ALA A 453 11.41 36.42 17.73
C ALA A 453 11.96 36.18 19.15
N LEU A 454 12.70 35.09 19.40
CA LEU A 454 13.31 34.82 20.71
C LEU A 454 14.54 35.71 20.95
N LYS A 455 14.61 36.31 22.14
CA LYS A 455 15.78 37.07 22.61
C LYS A 455 17.05 36.21 22.56
N PRO A 456 18.22 36.75 22.17
CA PRO A 456 19.47 35.99 22.05
C PRO A 456 19.85 35.18 23.30
N SER A 457 19.52 35.69 24.50
CA SER A 457 19.77 35.02 25.78
C SER A 457 18.88 33.79 26.04
N ARG A 458 17.79 33.60 25.29
CA ARG A 458 16.89 32.43 25.37
C ARG A 458 16.99 31.51 24.14
N ARG A 459 17.97 31.73 23.26
CA ARG A 459 18.17 30.92 22.04
C ARG A 459 18.94 29.60 22.28
N SER A 460 19.18 29.19 23.53
CA SER A 460 19.86 27.91 23.78
C SER A 460 19.04 26.76 23.17
N GLN A 461 19.71 25.91 22.38
CA GLN A 461 19.10 24.76 21.66
C GLN A 461 18.33 23.81 22.58
N GLU A 462 18.63 23.79 23.88
CA GLU A 462 17.98 22.92 24.87
C GLU A 462 16.62 23.45 25.37
N SER A 463 16.23 24.70 25.07
CA SER A 463 15.05 25.32 25.68
C SER A 463 13.73 25.16 24.92
N VAL A 464 13.76 24.71 23.66
CA VAL A 464 12.55 24.60 22.82
C VAL A 464 12.29 23.13 22.49
N ALA A 465 11.48 22.47 23.33
CA ALA A 465 11.00 21.12 23.07
C ALA A 465 9.99 21.13 21.90
N GLU A 466 10.13 20.18 20.98
CA GLU A 466 9.12 19.98 19.94
C GLU A 466 7.79 19.53 20.56
N PRO A 467 6.65 19.99 20.02
CA PRO A 467 5.35 19.57 20.52
C PRO A 467 5.17 18.05 20.30
N PRO A 468 4.46 17.34 21.21
CA PRO A 468 4.21 15.91 21.08
C PRO A 468 3.50 15.50 19.77
N SER A 469 2.78 16.42 19.14
CA SER A 469 2.14 16.23 17.85
C SER A 469 3.13 16.04 16.69
N TYR A 470 4.43 16.33 16.86
CA TYR A 470 5.43 16.11 15.80
C TYR A 470 5.93 14.66 15.72
N VAL A 471 5.55 13.82 16.69
CA VAL A 471 5.94 12.40 16.76
C VAL A 471 5.26 11.57 15.67
N ALA A 472 4.07 11.98 15.22
CA ALA A 472 3.29 11.30 14.19
C ALA A 472 2.74 12.30 13.18
N SER A 473 2.34 11.79 12.01
CA SER A 473 1.65 12.57 10.99
C SER A 473 0.14 12.57 11.23
N PHE A 474 -0.48 13.75 11.09
CA PHE A 474 -1.92 13.97 11.22
C PHE A 474 -2.47 14.75 10.01
N ASN A 475 -1.88 14.53 8.84
CA ASN A 475 -2.19 15.30 7.64
C ASN A 475 -3.60 14.96 7.11
N PRO A 476 -4.56 15.91 7.11
CA PRO A 476 -5.93 15.63 6.71
C PRO A 476 -6.16 15.75 5.19
N PHE A 477 -5.19 16.21 4.40
CA PHE A 477 -5.37 16.47 2.97
C PHE A 477 -5.69 15.21 2.16
N PRO A 478 -5.05 14.05 2.39
CA PRO A 478 -5.46 12.81 1.74
C PRO A 478 -6.92 12.43 2.01
N ALA A 479 -7.37 12.59 3.27
CA ALA A 479 -8.75 12.35 3.67
C ALA A 479 -9.71 13.29 2.93
N LEU A 480 -9.42 14.60 2.99
CA LEU A 480 -10.21 15.66 2.36
C LEU A 480 -10.41 15.42 0.86
N VAL A 481 -9.34 15.12 0.13
CA VAL A 481 -9.38 14.97 -1.34
C VAL A 481 -10.33 13.85 -1.76
N ILE A 482 -10.22 12.67 -1.15
CA ILE A 482 -11.07 11.53 -1.49
C ILE A 482 -12.50 11.77 -0.96
N GLY A 483 -12.66 12.36 0.22
CA GLY A 483 -13.98 12.66 0.80
C GLY A 483 -14.78 13.67 -0.03
N VAL A 484 -14.15 14.77 -0.44
CA VAL A 484 -14.76 15.78 -1.34
C VAL A 484 -15.09 15.15 -2.69
N THR A 485 -14.24 14.27 -3.21
CA THR A 485 -14.52 13.52 -4.44
C THR A 485 -15.74 12.63 -4.28
N GLY A 486 -15.84 11.87 -3.19
CA GLY A 486 -17.01 11.04 -2.88
C GLY A 486 -18.30 11.87 -2.80
N ALA A 487 -18.26 13.00 -2.09
CA ALA A 487 -19.39 13.92 -1.99
C ALA A 487 -19.79 14.51 -3.36
N ALA A 488 -18.84 15.04 -4.13
CA ALA A 488 -19.10 15.63 -5.44
C ALA A 488 -19.68 14.60 -6.43
N MET A 489 -19.16 13.37 -6.41
CA MET A 489 -19.59 12.31 -7.31
C MET A 489 -20.92 11.67 -6.89
N SER A 490 -21.28 11.72 -5.61
CA SER A 490 -22.62 11.34 -5.15
C SER A 490 -23.72 12.27 -5.68
N ALA A 491 -23.36 13.52 -6.02
CA ALA A 491 -24.24 14.50 -6.64
C ALA A 491 -24.08 14.60 -8.17
N HIS A 492 -23.28 13.72 -8.78
CA HIS A 492 -23.02 13.75 -10.21
C HIS A 492 -24.25 13.26 -11.00
N ALA A 493 -24.69 14.05 -11.98
CA ALA A 493 -25.83 13.71 -12.84
C ALA A 493 -25.51 12.49 -13.71
N GLN A 494 -26.45 11.56 -13.82
CA GLN A 494 -26.34 10.36 -14.68
C GLN A 494 -27.59 10.21 -15.53
N THR A 495 -27.49 9.39 -16.58
CA THR A 495 -28.59 9.16 -17.53
C THR A 495 -29.72 8.35 -16.91
N TYR A 496 -29.40 7.26 -16.20
CA TYR A 496 -30.39 6.34 -15.62
C TYR A 496 -30.48 6.46 -14.11
N VAL A 497 -31.65 6.20 -13.54
CA VAL A 497 -31.88 6.20 -12.08
C VAL A 497 -30.92 5.24 -11.37
N PHE A 498 -30.76 4.03 -11.91
CA PHE A 498 -29.82 3.04 -11.38
C PHE A 498 -28.37 3.59 -11.31
N GLN A 499 -27.93 4.32 -12.35
CA GLN A 499 -26.61 4.96 -12.37
C GLN A 499 -26.47 6.02 -11.28
N VAL A 500 -27.49 6.85 -11.08
CA VAL A 500 -27.49 7.85 -10.00
C VAL A 500 -27.34 7.17 -8.65
N GLN A 501 -28.13 6.13 -8.39
CA GLN A 501 -28.14 5.45 -7.10
C GLN A 501 -26.80 4.73 -6.81
N ILE A 502 -26.22 4.04 -7.80
CA ILE A 502 -24.91 3.39 -7.59
C ILE A 502 -23.78 4.42 -7.41
N HIS A 503 -23.87 5.60 -8.05
CA HIS A 503 -22.93 6.71 -7.83
C HIS A 503 -23.07 7.34 -6.45
N GLN A 504 -24.29 7.53 -5.98
CA GLN A 504 -24.57 7.93 -4.60
C GLN A 504 -24.01 6.92 -3.60
N LEU A 505 -24.16 5.62 -3.90
CA LEU A 505 -23.66 4.56 -3.03
C LEU A 505 -22.14 4.61 -2.88
N TRP A 506 -21.38 4.53 -3.97
CA TRP A 506 -19.92 4.52 -3.86
C TRP A 506 -19.38 5.86 -3.37
N GLY A 507 -19.98 6.97 -3.77
CA GLY A 507 -19.61 8.31 -3.30
C GLY A 507 -19.77 8.45 -1.78
N SER A 508 -20.87 7.92 -1.24
CA SER A 508 -21.14 7.90 0.21
C SER A 508 -20.15 7.02 0.98
N LEU A 509 -19.74 5.88 0.41
CA LEU A 509 -18.73 4.99 1.03
C LEU A 509 -17.34 5.69 1.08
N LEU A 510 -16.93 6.41 0.03
CA LEU A 510 -15.68 7.19 0.05
C LEU A 510 -15.74 8.36 1.04
N LEU A 511 -16.90 9.03 1.15
CA LEU A 511 -17.10 10.07 2.16
C LEU A 511 -17.01 9.50 3.59
N ALA A 512 -17.61 8.33 3.83
CA ALA A 512 -17.53 7.63 5.12
C ALA A 512 -16.08 7.28 5.49
N TRP A 513 -15.26 6.84 4.53
CA TRP A 513 -13.82 6.66 4.75
C TRP A 513 -13.13 7.94 5.20
N SER A 514 -13.39 9.08 4.53
CA SER A 514 -12.79 10.36 4.89
C SER A 514 -13.14 10.77 6.32
N VAL A 515 -14.40 10.59 6.72
CA VAL A 515 -14.85 10.90 8.09
C VAL A 515 -14.11 10.03 9.10
N LEU A 516 -14.06 8.71 8.87
CA LEU A 516 -13.38 7.77 9.76
C LEU A 516 -11.86 8.01 9.83
N ARG A 517 -11.24 8.40 8.72
CA ARG A 517 -9.82 8.77 8.67
C ARG A 517 -9.54 10.04 9.47
N CYS A 518 -10.39 11.06 9.36
CA CYS A 518 -10.31 12.25 10.21
C CYS A 518 -10.49 11.91 11.71
N MET A 519 -11.40 10.98 12.05
CA MET A 519 -11.54 10.50 13.42
C MET A 519 -10.26 9.76 13.90
N THR A 520 -9.63 8.95 13.05
CA THR A 520 -8.34 8.32 13.35
C THR A 520 -7.28 9.37 13.70
N TYR A 521 -7.14 10.41 12.88
CA TYR A 521 -6.20 11.50 13.17
C TYR A 521 -6.55 12.23 14.47
N PHE A 522 -7.83 12.50 14.72
CA PHE A 522 -8.27 13.16 15.95
C PHE A 522 -7.93 12.35 17.21
N PHE A 523 -8.21 11.05 17.22
CA PHE A 523 -7.88 10.19 18.38
C PHE A 523 -6.38 10.02 18.57
N LEU A 524 -5.62 9.86 17.49
CA LEU A 524 -4.16 9.78 17.57
C LEU A 524 -3.52 11.13 17.92
N TRP A 525 -4.18 12.26 17.62
CA TRP A 525 -3.73 13.57 18.05
C TRP A 525 -3.94 13.76 19.57
N LEU A 526 -5.06 13.27 20.11
CA LEU A 526 -5.30 13.22 21.57
C LEU A 526 -4.32 12.30 22.29
N GLY A 527 -3.97 11.17 21.68
CA GLY A 527 -3.03 10.19 22.23
C GLY A 527 -1.99 9.73 21.20
N PRO A 528 -0.90 10.51 20.97
CA PRO A 528 0.11 10.17 19.97
C PRO A 528 0.78 8.82 20.22
N PRO A 529 1.14 8.07 19.16
CA PRO A 529 1.73 6.74 19.29
C PRO A 529 3.11 6.82 19.97
N ARG A 530 3.24 6.17 21.13
CA ARG A 530 4.50 6.10 21.91
C ARG A 530 5.30 4.82 21.65
N SER A 531 4.62 3.75 21.25
CA SER A 531 5.21 2.43 21.06
C SER A 531 5.71 2.22 19.63
N ILE A 532 6.69 1.33 19.48
CA ILE A 532 7.12 0.79 18.18
C ILE A 532 6.13 -0.23 17.62
N LEU A 533 5.20 -0.72 18.45
CA LEU A 533 4.16 -1.67 18.05
C LEU A 533 2.98 -0.95 17.36
N PRO A 534 2.32 -1.60 16.40
CA PRO A 534 1.12 -1.05 15.75
C PRO A 534 0.02 -0.71 16.76
N SER A 535 -0.52 0.51 16.68
CA SER A 535 -1.55 1.00 17.61
C SER A 535 -2.98 0.54 17.30
N ARG A 536 -3.23 0.10 16.06
CA ARG A 536 -4.51 -0.50 15.60
C ARG A 536 -5.75 0.35 15.93
N PRO A 537 -5.84 1.61 15.49
CA PRO A 537 -7.01 2.44 15.71
C PRO A 537 -8.27 1.82 15.08
N PRO A 538 -9.38 1.65 15.82
CA PRO A 538 -10.57 0.94 15.32
C PRO A 538 -11.25 1.65 14.14
N THR A 539 -11.21 2.97 14.11
CA THR A 539 -11.73 3.80 13.01
C THR A 539 -11.00 3.54 11.70
N GLU A 540 -9.71 3.20 11.74
CA GLU A 540 -8.95 2.86 10.54
C GLU A 540 -9.44 1.54 9.93
N ALA A 541 -9.72 0.51 10.74
CA ALA A 541 -10.20 -0.78 10.21
C ALA A 541 -11.52 -0.62 9.46
N LEU A 542 -12.46 0.14 10.02
CA LEU A 542 -13.73 0.47 9.35
C LEU A 542 -13.49 1.35 8.13
N GLY A 543 -12.62 2.35 8.24
CA GLY A 543 -12.24 3.20 7.11
C GLY A 543 -11.73 2.37 5.94
N SER A 544 -10.75 1.49 6.16
CA SER A 544 -10.18 0.62 5.14
C SER A 544 -11.26 -0.20 4.41
N PHE A 545 -12.26 -0.71 5.15
CA PHE A 545 -13.41 -1.41 4.58
C PHE A 545 -14.24 -0.51 3.66
N PHE A 546 -14.63 0.68 4.12
CA PHE A 546 -15.44 1.61 3.34
C PHE A 546 -14.73 2.08 2.07
N LEU A 547 -13.42 2.34 2.15
CA LEU A 547 -12.61 2.70 1.00
C LEU A 547 -12.52 1.58 -0.03
N ALA A 548 -12.27 0.34 0.43
CA ALA A 548 -12.21 -0.82 -0.45
C ALA A 548 -13.60 -1.07 -1.09
N CYS A 549 -14.65 -1.19 -0.27
CA CYS A 549 -16.01 -1.42 -0.75
C CYS A 549 -16.48 -0.31 -1.71
N GLY A 550 -16.19 0.96 -1.41
CA GLY A 550 -16.46 2.09 -2.29
C GLY A 550 -15.73 1.98 -3.63
N GLY A 551 -14.45 1.59 -3.62
CA GLY A 551 -13.69 1.32 -4.84
C GLY A 551 -14.28 0.20 -5.69
N LEU A 552 -14.77 -0.88 -5.07
CA LEU A 552 -15.42 -1.98 -5.79
C LEU A 552 -16.78 -1.57 -6.39
N CYS A 553 -17.61 -0.87 -5.62
CA CYS A 553 -18.87 -0.31 -6.13
C CYS A 553 -18.63 0.67 -7.28
N PHE A 554 -17.55 1.44 -7.24
CA PHE A 554 -17.16 2.32 -8.34
C PHE A 554 -16.76 1.53 -9.59
N MET A 555 -16.08 0.38 -9.46
CA MET A 555 -15.84 -0.49 -10.62
C MET A 555 -17.14 -1.08 -11.19
N PHE A 556 -18.15 -1.33 -10.35
CA PHE A 556 -19.47 -1.80 -10.79
C PHE A 556 -20.32 -0.72 -11.47
N SER A 557 -20.05 0.57 -11.27
CA SER A 557 -20.86 1.65 -11.82
C SER A 557 -20.52 2.03 -13.26
N THR A 558 -19.93 1.12 -14.05
CA THR A 558 -19.74 1.36 -15.49
C THR A 558 -21.10 1.41 -16.20
N GLU A 559 -21.15 2.18 -17.28
CA GLU A 559 -22.34 2.28 -18.11
C GLU A 559 -22.72 0.96 -18.76
N GLU A 560 -21.75 0.17 -19.23
CA GLU A 560 -22.03 -1.15 -19.82
C GLU A 560 -22.62 -2.12 -18.80
N ILE A 561 -22.13 -2.12 -17.54
CA ILE A 561 -22.74 -2.91 -16.47
C ILE A 561 -24.15 -2.43 -16.18
N THR A 562 -24.40 -1.11 -16.21
CA THR A 562 -25.73 -0.53 -16.04
C THR A 562 -26.69 -1.03 -17.12
N ILE A 563 -26.31 -0.88 -18.39
CA ILE A 563 -27.14 -1.30 -19.52
C ILE A 563 -27.38 -2.81 -19.45
N ALA A 564 -26.36 -3.61 -19.15
CA ALA A 564 -26.51 -5.06 -19.00
C ALA A 564 -27.42 -5.46 -17.83
N ALA A 565 -27.36 -4.75 -16.71
CA ALA A 565 -28.24 -4.99 -15.56
C ALA A 565 -29.70 -4.65 -15.89
N MET A 566 -29.95 -3.50 -16.51
CA MET A 566 -31.28 -3.06 -16.93
C MET A 566 -31.89 -4.01 -17.98
N ARG A 567 -31.11 -4.42 -19.00
CA ARG A 567 -31.56 -5.41 -20.01
C ARG A 567 -32.00 -6.74 -19.41
N ARG A 568 -31.38 -7.14 -18.30
CA ARG A 568 -31.66 -8.38 -17.59
C ARG A 568 -32.68 -8.22 -16.45
N GLY A 569 -33.20 -7.00 -16.21
CA GLY A 569 -34.09 -6.70 -15.09
C GLY A 569 -33.44 -6.96 -13.73
N ARG A 570 -32.14 -6.69 -13.58
CA ARG A 570 -31.33 -6.93 -12.37
C ARG A 570 -30.58 -5.67 -11.91
N ASP A 571 -31.15 -4.51 -12.15
CA ASP A 571 -30.68 -3.18 -11.76
C ASP A 571 -30.98 -2.82 -10.29
N ASP A 572 -30.94 -3.82 -9.39
CA ASP A 572 -31.09 -3.61 -7.95
C ASP A 572 -29.76 -3.21 -7.30
N VAL A 573 -29.68 -1.98 -6.79
CA VAL A 573 -28.50 -1.44 -6.09
C VAL A 573 -28.13 -2.26 -4.86
N MET A 574 -29.10 -2.84 -4.16
CA MET A 574 -28.85 -3.68 -2.98
C MET A 574 -28.07 -4.94 -3.36
N MET A 575 -28.37 -5.54 -4.51
CA MET A 575 -27.62 -6.69 -5.04
C MET A 575 -26.13 -6.33 -5.23
N PHE A 576 -25.84 -5.20 -5.89
CA PHE A 576 -24.46 -4.76 -6.13
C PHE A 576 -23.73 -4.43 -4.83
N LEU A 577 -24.40 -3.79 -3.87
CA LEU A 577 -23.83 -3.51 -2.56
C LEU A 577 -23.48 -4.82 -1.82
N ASN A 578 -24.39 -5.79 -1.76
CA ASN A 578 -24.15 -7.05 -1.06
C ASN A 578 -22.99 -7.85 -1.67
N VAL A 579 -22.88 -7.87 -3.01
CA VAL A 579 -21.74 -8.48 -3.70
C VAL A 579 -20.44 -7.73 -3.34
N ALA A 580 -20.46 -6.40 -3.37
CA ALA A 580 -19.27 -5.60 -3.04
C ALA A 580 -18.82 -5.83 -1.59
N VAL A 581 -19.75 -5.83 -0.64
CA VAL A 581 -19.48 -6.09 0.78
C VAL A 581 -18.91 -7.49 0.97
N ALA A 582 -19.52 -8.53 0.39
CA ALA A 582 -19.06 -9.91 0.51
C ALA A 582 -17.64 -10.09 -0.04
N MET A 583 -17.37 -9.54 -1.23
CA MET A 583 -16.03 -9.57 -1.84
C MET A 583 -15.01 -8.78 -1.00
N THR A 584 -15.39 -7.63 -0.44
CA THR A 584 -14.52 -6.82 0.43
C THR A 584 -14.14 -7.59 1.69
N CYS A 585 -15.12 -8.19 2.37
CA CYS A 585 -14.90 -9.02 3.55
C CYS A 585 -13.97 -10.19 3.24
N PHE A 586 -14.21 -10.90 2.14
CA PHE A 586 -13.35 -12.00 1.71
C PHE A 586 -11.90 -11.53 1.46
N ALA A 587 -11.71 -10.41 0.76
CA ALA A 587 -10.40 -9.85 0.48
C ALA A 587 -9.68 -9.38 1.77
N MET A 588 -10.41 -8.83 2.75
CA MET A 588 -9.85 -8.47 4.06
C MET A 588 -9.47 -9.72 4.87
N CYS A 589 -10.27 -10.79 4.86
CA CYS A 589 -9.89 -12.08 5.45
C CYS A 589 -8.62 -12.64 4.83
N TRP A 590 -8.50 -12.59 3.50
CA TRP A 590 -7.29 -12.98 2.79
C TRP A 590 -6.08 -12.10 3.20
N THR A 591 -6.30 -10.79 3.37
CA THR A 591 -5.27 -9.86 3.85
C THR A 591 -4.78 -10.24 5.25
N VAL A 592 -5.68 -10.60 6.16
CA VAL A 592 -5.33 -11.13 7.49
C VAL A 592 -4.48 -12.39 7.36
N PHE A 593 -4.86 -13.32 6.48
CA PHE A 593 -4.10 -14.54 6.25
C PHE A 593 -2.66 -14.24 5.79
N VAL A 594 -2.49 -13.39 4.78
CA VAL A 594 -1.15 -13.05 4.23
C VAL A 594 -0.28 -12.33 5.25
N VAL A 595 -0.80 -11.28 5.90
CA VAL A 595 -0.04 -10.50 6.90
C VAL A 595 0.21 -11.34 8.16
N GLY A 596 -0.79 -12.10 8.60
CA GLY A 596 -0.71 -13.00 9.74
C GLY A 596 0.29 -14.13 9.52
N PHE A 597 0.31 -14.75 8.33
CA PHE A 597 1.29 -15.78 7.97
C PHE A 597 2.72 -15.24 8.00
N LYS A 598 2.96 -14.05 7.44
CA LYS A 598 4.25 -13.37 7.56
C LYS A 598 4.64 -13.11 9.02
N GLY A 599 3.69 -12.65 9.85
CA GLY A 599 3.90 -12.43 11.29
C GLY A 599 4.24 -13.72 12.03
N PHE A 600 3.51 -14.80 11.74
CA PHE A 600 3.75 -16.13 12.29
C PHE A 600 5.17 -16.63 11.97
N LEU A 601 5.59 -16.54 10.71
CA LEU A 601 6.94 -16.92 10.30
C LEU A 601 8.01 -16.12 11.06
N LYS A 602 7.85 -14.80 11.18
CA LYS A 602 8.78 -13.95 11.94
C LYS A 602 8.84 -14.31 13.43
N SER A 603 7.72 -14.67 14.04
CA SER A 603 7.66 -15.06 15.45
C SER A 603 8.41 -16.36 15.77
N ARG A 604 8.64 -17.22 14.77
CA ARG A 604 9.39 -18.47 14.92
C ARG A 604 10.90 -18.27 14.76
N VAL A 605 11.32 -17.20 14.08
CA VAL A 605 12.73 -16.90 13.83
C VAL A 605 13.31 -15.97 14.87
N ASN A 606 12.53 -14.99 15.33
CA ASN A 606 12.98 -14.01 16.32
C ASN A 606 12.71 -14.48 17.76
N PRO A 607 13.56 -14.10 18.72
CA PRO A 607 13.33 -14.41 20.13
C PRO A 607 12.01 -13.79 20.62
N LYS A 608 11.35 -14.48 21.56
CA LYS A 608 10.13 -13.98 22.19
C LYS A 608 10.47 -12.70 22.96
N VAL A 609 9.80 -11.60 22.61
CA VAL A 609 9.91 -10.33 23.32
C VAL A 609 8.90 -10.34 24.47
N THR A 610 9.37 -10.12 25.70
CA THR A 610 8.51 -9.95 26.87
C THR A 610 7.94 -8.52 26.83
N TYR A 611 6.61 -8.40 26.80
CA TYR A 611 5.96 -7.09 26.83
C TYR A 611 5.70 -6.70 28.28
N HIS A 612 6.11 -5.49 28.66
CA HIS A 612 5.67 -4.88 29.93
C HIS A 612 4.37 -4.13 29.68
N SER A 613 3.39 -4.29 30.59
CA SER A 613 2.20 -3.44 30.60
C SER A 613 2.64 -1.99 30.77
N SER A 614 2.26 -1.14 29.82
CA SER A 614 2.42 0.32 29.95
C SER A 614 1.27 0.98 30.72
N ALA A 615 0.28 0.18 31.14
CA ALA A 615 -0.86 0.58 31.96
C ALA A 615 -0.60 0.24 33.42
#